data_AF-A0A2V5YTP3-F1
#
_entry.id   AF-A0A2V5YTP3-F1
#
_cell.length_a   1.000
_cell.length_b   1.000
_cell.length_c   1.000
_cell.angle_alpha   90.00
_cell.angle_beta   90.00
_cell.angle_gamma   90.00
#
_symmetry.space_group_name_H-M   'P 1'
#
loop_
_entity.id
_entity.type
_entity.pdbx_description
1 polymer ?
#
loop_
_entity_poly.entity_id
_entity_poly.type
_entity_poly.pdbx_seq_one_letter_code
_entity_poly.pdbx_strand_id
1 'polypeptide(L)'
;MASSPKLLDRVRWHLRVRHYSIRTEQAYVDWIRRYILYHRKRHPNQMGEKEITEFLTHLAVEKHVAASTQNQAFSALLFLYQQILERKLDFIDNVQRVTRPAKLPVVFTPAEARAVLAHLKGDYRLMAELLYGAGLRLMECVRLRVKDVDFGYGHVTVRDGSPREIRT
;
A
#
# COMPACT_ATOMS: atom_id res chain seq x y z
N MET A 1 27.99 20.47 14.35
CA MET A 1 27.93 19.82 13.03
C MET A 1 26.74 18.86 13.03
N ALA A 2 25.71 19.12 12.23
CA ALA A 2 24.54 18.23 12.19
C ALA A 2 24.97 16.90 11.54
N SER A 3 24.87 15.80 12.29
CA SER A 3 25.04 14.43 11.77
C SER A 3 24.21 14.27 10.49
N SER A 4 24.84 13.80 9.41
CA SER A 4 24.11 13.44 8.18
C SER A 4 22.91 12.55 8.52
N PRO A 5 21.71 12.83 7.97
CA PRO A 5 20.50 12.08 8.32
C PRO A 5 20.67 10.60 7.94
N LYS A 6 20.24 9.71 8.83
CA LYS A 6 20.32 8.26 8.60
C LYS A 6 19.56 7.91 7.32
N LEU A 7 19.98 6.85 6.62
CA LEU A 7 19.39 6.44 5.33
C LEU A 7 17.86 6.31 5.39
N LEU A 8 17.33 5.66 6.43
CA LEU A 8 15.88 5.47 6.58
C LEU A 8 15.15 6.79 6.86
N ASP A 9 15.79 7.77 7.49
CA ASP A 9 15.19 9.08 7.73
C ASP A 9 15.12 9.89 6.43
N ARG A 10 16.14 9.77 5.57
CA ARG A 10 16.08 10.29 4.19
C ARG A 10 14.92 9.67 3.41
N VAL A 11 14.76 8.34 3.46
CA VAL A 11 13.64 7.64 2.80
C VAL A 11 12.29 8.21 3.26
N ARG A 12 12.07 8.33 4.57
CA ARG A 12 10.83 8.90 5.12
C ARG A 12 10.60 10.33 4.65
N TRP A 13 11.64 11.16 4.70
CA TRP A 13 11.54 12.56 4.27
C TRP A 13 11.13 12.67 2.78
N HIS A 14 11.80 11.95 1.89
CA HIS A 14 11.46 11.94 0.46
C HIS A 14 10.05 11.41 0.18
N LEU A 15 9.58 10.40 0.92
CA LEU A 15 8.22 9.87 0.77
C LEU A 15 7.17 10.90 1.22
N ARG A 16 7.41 11.61 2.32
CA ARG A 16 6.51 12.65 2.83
C ARG A 16 6.45 13.87 1.93
N VAL A 17 7.60 14.33 1.41
CA VAL A 17 7.66 15.46 0.45
C VAL A 17 6.85 15.16 -0.81
N ARG A 18 6.82 13.90 -1.24
CA ARG A 18 6.03 13.45 -2.39
C ARG A 18 4.58 13.08 -2.04
N HIS A 19 4.13 13.39 -0.82
CA HIS A 19 2.78 13.13 -0.33
C HIS A 19 2.35 11.66 -0.43
N TYR A 20 3.29 10.71 -0.33
CA TYR A 20 2.93 9.30 -0.21
C TYR A 20 2.17 9.04 1.09
N SER A 21 1.30 8.02 1.05
CA SER A 21 0.57 7.61 2.25
C SER A 21 1.52 7.08 3.33
N ILE A 22 1.17 7.26 4.59
CA ILE A 22 1.93 6.71 5.73
C ILE A 22 2.09 5.18 5.65
N ARG A 23 1.10 4.47 5.08
CA ARG A 23 1.19 3.02 4.84
C ARG A 23 2.28 2.69 3.82
N THR A 24 2.42 3.50 2.77
CA THR A 24 3.50 3.34 1.79
C THR A 24 4.86 3.62 2.43
N GLU A 25 4.96 4.66 3.26
CA GLU A 25 6.18 4.95 4.04
C GLU A 25 6.61 3.75 4.88
N GLN A 26 5.69 3.21 5.69
CA GLN A 26 5.96 2.04 6.54
C GLN A 26 6.39 0.83 5.72
N ALA A 27 5.64 0.50 4.66
CA ALA A 27 5.96 -0.63 3.80
C ALA A 27 7.35 -0.49 3.16
N TYR A 28 7.68 0.70 2.65
CA TYR A 28 8.97 0.93 1.98
C TYR A 28 10.13 0.84 2.96
N VAL A 29 10.01 1.50 4.12
CA VAL A 29 11.03 1.44 5.17
C VAL A 29 11.26 0.01 5.64
N ASP A 30 10.19 -0.77 5.81
CA ASP A 30 10.29 -2.17 6.24
C ASP A 30 10.95 -3.05 5.19
N TRP A 31 10.62 -2.89 3.90
CA TRP A 31 11.28 -3.64 2.82
C TRP A 31 12.76 -3.28 2.68
N ILE A 32 13.09 -1.98 2.76
CA ILE A 32 14.48 -1.52 2.71
C ILE A 32 15.27 -2.06 3.92
N ARG A 33 14.67 -2.07 5.11
CA ARG A 33 15.29 -2.68 6.29
C ARG A 33 15.53 -4.18 6.10
N ARG A 34 14.54 -4.93 5.61
CA ARG A 34 14.68 -6.38 5.35
C ARG A 34 15.78 -6.69 4.34
N TYR A 35 15.85 -5.89 3.28
CA TYR A 35 16.91 -5.98 2.26
C TYR A 35 18.30 -5.76 2.87
N ILE A 36 18.47 -4.71 3.66
CA ILE A 36 19.75 -4.41 4.34
C ILE A 36 20.14 -5.54 5.31
N LEU A 37 19.17 -6.09 6.05
CA LEU A 37 19.42 -7.19 6.98
C LEU A 37 19.80 -8.49 6.26
N TYR A 38 19.15 -8.80 5.14
CA TYR A 38 19.47 -9.95 4.30
C TYR A 38 20.93 -9.88 3.82
N HIS A 39 21.38 -8.70 3.40
CA HIS A 39 22.77 -8.44 2.99
C HIS A 39 23.71 -8.07 4.16
N ARG A 40 23.44 -8.60 5.37
CA ARG A 40 24.31 -8.48 6.56
C ARG A 40 24.68 -7.04 6.92
N LYS A 41 23.74 -6.11 6.79
CA LYS A 41 23.92 -4.66 7.06
C LYS A 41 24.91 -3.96 6.13
N ARG A 42 25.22 -4.54 4.96
CA ARG A 42 25.97 -3.85 3.91
C ARG A 42 25.20 -2.62 3.45
N HIS A 43 25.90 -1.51 3.24
CA HIS A 43 25.25 -0.25 2.85
C HIS A 43 24.73 -0.34 1.40
N PRO A 44 23.48 0.06 1.09
CA PRO A 44 22.91 -0.02 -0.27
C PRO A 44 23.74 0.65 -1.37
N ASN A 45 24.53 1.67 -1.06
CA ASN A 45 25.48 2.27 -2.01
C ASN A 45 26.53 1.28 -2.56
N GLN A 46 26.88 0.27 -1.78
CA GLN A 46 27.85 -0.75 -2.18
C GLN A 46 27.20 -1.91 -2.92
N MET A 47 25.88 -1.92 -3.03
CA MET A 47 25.08 -2.99 -3.62
C MET A 47 24.40 -2.47 -4.89
N GLY A 48 23.89 -3.37 -5.71
CA GLY A 48 23.16 -3.00 -6.92
C GLY A 48 22.20 -4.10 -7.36
N GLU A 49 22.14 -4.30 -8.66
CA GLU A 49 21.16 -5.14 -9.32
C GLU A 49 21.24 -6.60 -8.90
N LYS A 50 22.47 -7.12 -8.78
CA LYS A 50 22.72 -8.48 -8.32
C LYS A 50 22.10 -8.72 -6.95
N GLU A 51 22.38 -7.85 -5.99
CA GLU A 51 21.85 -7.96 -4.63
C GLU A 51 20.32 -7.78 -4.58
N ILE A 52 19.76 -6.91 -5.44
CA ILE A 52 18.30 -6.76 -5.56
C ILE A 52 17.68 -8.08 -6.06
N THR A 53 18.20 -8.64 -7.15
CA THR A 53 17.72 -9.90 -7.74
C THR A 53 17.84 -11.06 -6.76
N GLU A 54 18.98 -11.20 -6.09
CA GLU A 54 19.17 -12.23 -5.05
C GLU A 54 18.12 -12.11 -3.94
N PHE A 55 17.85 -10.89 -3.45
CA PHE A 55 16.85 -10.69 -2.41
C PHE A 55 15.42 -10.99 -2.89
N LEU A 56 15.06 -10.56 -4.11
CA LEU A 56 13.74 -10.84 -4.66
C LEU A 56 13.53 -12.32 -4.96
N THR A 57 14.59 -13.04 -5.38
CA THR A 57 14.57 -14.50 -5.56
C THR A 57 14.43 -15.21 -4.23
N HIS A 58 15.16 -14.79 -3.18
CA HIS A 58 14.98 -15.31 -1.83
C HIS A 58 13.53 -15.17 -1.35
N LEU A 59 12.90 -14.02 -1.61
CA LEU A 59 11.49 -13.82 -1.26
C LEU A 59 10.55 -14.78 -2.01
N ALA A 60 10.78 -15.01 -3.30
CA ALA A 60 9.92 -15.86 -4.12
C ALA A 60 10.12 -17.36 -3.84
N VAL A 61 11.38 -17.81 -3.75
CA VAL A 61 11.74 -19.23 -3.70
C VAL A 61 11.80 -19.76 -2.28
N GLU A 62 12.43 -19.04 -1.34
CA GLU A 62 12.61 -19.53 0.03
C GLU A 62 11.50 -19.08 0.97
N LYS A 63 10.98 -17.86 0.78
CA LYS A 63 9.87 -17.33 1.61
C LYS A 63 8.49 -17.53 0.99
N HIS A 64 8.42 -18.05 -0.24
CA HIS A 64 7.18 -18.30 -0.98
C HIS A 64 6.18 -17.14 -0.93
N VAL A 65 6.67 -15.90 -0.99
CA VAL A 65 5.79 -14.74 -0.88
C VAL A 65 4.92 -14.62 -2.12
N ALA A 66 3.70 -14.10 -1.94
CA ALA A 66 2.83 -13.78 -3.06
C ALA A 66 3.47 -12.74 -4.01
N ALA A 67 3.16 -12.83 -5.30
CA ALA A 67 3.59 -11.92 -6.37
C ALA A 67 3.51 -10.43 -6.00
N SER A 68 2.42 -10.01 -5.35
CA SER A 68 2.26 -8.61 -4.90
C SER A 68 3.24 -8.17 -3.84
N THR A 69 3.59 -9.09 -2.95
CA THR A 69 4.49 -8.84 -1.84
C THR A 69 5.88 -8.63 -2.41
N GLN A 70 6.27 -9.46 -3.39
CA GLN A 70 7.49 -9.27 -4.17
C GLN A 70 7.47 -7.94 -4.96
N ASN A 71 6.37 -7.60 -5.65
CA ASN A 71 6.25 -6.33 -6.37
C ASN A 71 6.33 -5.10 -5.45
N GLN A 72 5.79 -5.19 -4.22
CA GLN A 72 5.90 -4.13 -3.23
C GLN A 72 7.35 -3.98 -2.74
N ALA A 73 8.05 -5.08 -2.48
CA ALA A 73 9.47 -5.08 -2.14
C ALA A 73 10.30 -4.47 -3.28
N PHE A 74 10.08 -4.91 -4.52
CA PHE A 74 10.74 -4.37 -5.70
C PHE A 74 10.51 -2.86 -5.85
N SER A 75 9.27 -2.38 -5.69
CA SER A 75 8.95 -0.95 -5.77
C SER A 75 9.68 -0.13 -4.69
N ALA A 76 9.80 -0.66 -3.47
CA ALA A 76 10.53 -0.01 -2.39
C ALA A 76 12.03 0.10 -2.69
N LEU A 77 12.63 -0.97 -3.25
CA LEU A 77 14.04 -0.96 -3.65
C LEU A 77 14.29 -0.05 -4.84
N LEU A 78 13.42 -0.07 -5.84
CA LEU A 78 13.49 0.85 -6.97
C LEU A 78 13.46 2.30 -6.52
N PHE A 79 12.55 2.63 -5.59
CA PHE A 79 12.47 3.95 -4.98
C PHE A 79 13.76 4.32 -4.23
N LEU A 80 14.32 3.41 -3.43
CA LEU A 80 15.59 3.62 -2.74
C LEU A 80 16.70 3.99 -3.73
N TYR A 81 16.91 3.18 -4.77
CA TYR A 81 18.02 3.37 -5.70
C TYR A 81 17.84 4.60 -6.60
N GLN A 82 16.65 4.81 -7.15
CA GLN A 82 16.41 5.92 -8.07
C GLN A 82 16.24 7.27 -7.38
N GLN A 83 15.50 7.30 -6.26
CA GLN A 83 15.05 8.56 -5.65
C GLN A 83 15.90 9.00 -4.46
N ILE A 84 16.61 8.07 -3.79
CA ILE A 84 17.42 8.38 -2.60
C ILE A 84 18.91 8.29 -2.91
N LEU A 85 19.31 7.28 -3.70
CA LEU A 85 20.72 7.08 -4.08
C LEU A 85 21.07 7.67 -5.45
N GLU A 86 20.07 8.14 -6.19
CA GLU A 86 20.21 8.75 -7.52
C GLU A 86 21.00 7.86 -8.51
N ARG A 87 20.87 6.54 -8.37
CA ARG A 87 21.51 5.54 -9.24
C ARG A 87 20.49 4.99 -10.23
N LYS A 88 20.85 5.00 -11.51
CA LYS A 88 20.13 4.24 -12.53
C LYS A 88 20.41 2.75 -12.33
N LEU A 89 19.36 1.95 -12.48
CA LEU A 89 19.44 0.50 -12.56
C LEU A 89 19.10 0.15 -14.01
N ASP A 90 20.01 -0.52 -14.69
CA ASP A 90 19.94 -0.92 -16.09
C ASP A 90 18.97 -2.09 -16.30
N PHE A 91 18.71 -2.91 -15.27
CA PHE A 91 17.85 -4.10 -15.41
C PHE A 91 16.33 -3.87 -15.45
N ILE A 92 15.84 -2.63 -15.29
CA ILE A 92 14.39 -2.35 -15.10
C ILE A 92 13.53 -2.91 -16.25
N ASP A 93 14.11 -3.11 -17.44
CA ASP A 93 13.42 -3.69 -18.59
C ASP A 93 13.21 -5.22 -18.48
N ASN A 94 13.98 -5.92 -17.65
CA ASN A 94 14.00 -7.39 -17.58
C ASN A 94 13.28 -8.00 -16.37
N VAL A 95 12.91 -7.23 -15.35
CA VAL A 95 12.04 -7.75 -14.28
C VAL A 95 10.59 -7.61 -14.71
N GLN A 96 10.09 -8.70 -15.31
CA GLN A 96 8.65 -8.89 -15.50
C GLN A 96 7.98 -8.73 -14.14
N ARG A 97 7.25 -7.61 -13.97
CA ARG A 97 6.28 -7.48 -12.88
C ARG A 97 5.39 -8.71 -12.94
N VAL A 98 5.33 -9.45 -11.84
CA VAL A 98 4.49 -10.64 -11.81
C VAL A 98 3.04 -10.19 -11.87
N THR A 99 2.41 -10.39 -13.02
CA THR A 99 1.01 -10.07 -13.26
C THR A 99 0.15 -11.07 -12.51
N ARG A 100 -0.71 -10.58 -11.63
CA ARG A 100 -1.65 -11.44 -10.91
C ARG A 100 -2.77 -11.88 -11.85
N PRO A 101 -3.26 -13.13 -11.73
CA PRO A 101 -4.60 -13.46 -12.18
C PRO A 101 -5.61 -12.62 -11.39
N ALA A 102 -6.59 -12.01 -12.08
CA ALA A 102 -7.68 -11.30 -11.41
C ALA A 102 -8.45 -12.30 -10.52
N LYS A 103 -8.62 -11.99 -9.24
CA LYS A 103 -9.52 -12.78 -8.38
C LYS A 103 -10.95 -12.51 -8.81
N LEU A 104 -11.70 -13.58 -9.07
CA LEU A 104 -13.14 -13.46 -9.27
C LEU A 104 -13.76 -12.89 -7.98
N PRO A 105 -14.58 -11.83 -8.07
CA PRO A 105 -15.26 -11.29 -6.90
C PRO A 105 -16.23 -12.34 -6.37
N VAL A 106 -16.04 -12.74 -5.11
CA VAL A 106 -17.03 -13.54 -4.37
C VAL A 106 -17.98 -12.55 -3.71
N VAL A 107 -19.26 -12.60 -4.09
CA VAL A 107 -20.30 -11.69 -3.60
C VAL A 107 -21.31 -12.44 -2.75
N PHE A 108 -21.82 -11.79 -1.71
CA PHE A 108 -22.95 -12.32 -0.94
C PHE A 108 -24.25 -12.18 -1.71
N THR A 109 -25.13 -13.15 -1.52
CA THR A 109 -26.55 -12.99 -1.82
C THR A 109 -27.19 -11.96 -0.87
N PRO A 110 -28.33 -11.34 -1.26
CA PRO A 110 -29.05 -10.44 -0.35
C PRO A 110 -29.47 -11.10 0.98
N ALA A 111 -29.72 -12.42 0.97
CA ALA A 111 -30.07 -13.16 2.19
C ALA A 111 -28.87 -13.31 3.13
N GLU A 112 -27.70 -13.67 2.61
CA GLU A 112 -26.46 -13.77 3.40
C GLU A 112 -26.05 -12.41 3.96
N ALA A 113 -26.12 -11.35 3.16
CA ALA A 113 -25.81 -10.00 3.61
C ALA A 113 -26.72 -9.58 4.78
N ARG A 114 -28.04 -9.82 4.67
CA ARG A 114 -28.98 -9.58 5.78
C ARG A 114 -28.66 -10.40 7.01
N ALA A 115 -28.32 -11.68 6.85
CA ALA A 115 -27.96 -12.55 7.96
C ALA A 115 -26.73 -12.02 8.70
N VAL A 116 -25.69 -11.58 7.99
CA VAL A 116 -24.49 -10.97 8.60
C VAL A 116 -24.84 -9.67 9.33
N LEU A 117 -25.59 -8.76 8.69
CA LEU A 117 -25.98 -7.47 9.29
C LEU A 117 -26.82 -7.65 10.56
N ALA A 118 -27.67 -8.69 10.63
CA ALA A 118 -28.49 -8.98 11.80
C ALA A 118 -27.67 -9.34 13.06
N HIS A 119 -26.44 -9.83 12.89
CA HIS A 119 -25.55 -10.17 14.00
C HIS A 119 -24.70 -8.98 14.49
N LEU A 120 -24.67 -7.87 13.74
CA LEU A 120 -23.92 -6.68 14.11
C LEU A 120 -24.77 -5.75 14.98
N LYS A 121 -24.12 -4.95 15.83
CA LYS A 121 -24.78 -3.98 16.73
C LYS A 121 -24.02 -2.65 16.77
N GLY A 122 -24.73 -1.58 17.12
CA GLY A 122 -24.16 -0.24 17.28
C GLY A 122 -23.43 0.25 16.03
N ASP A 123 -22.29 0.90 16.23
CA ASP A 123 -21.49 1.52 15.18
C ASP A 123 -21.07 0.54 14.09
N TYR A 124 -20.72 -0.71 14.44
CA TYR A 124 -20.33 -1.71 13.46
C TYR A 124 -21.46 -2.09 12.50
N ARG A 125 -22.71 -2.09 13.00
CA ARG A 125 -23.88 -2.33 12.14
C ARG A 125 -24.09 -1.17 11.19
N LEU A 126 -24.07 0.07 11.70
CA LEU A 126 -24.19 1.27 10.87
C LEU A 126 -23.10 1.31 9.78
N MET A 127 -21.84 1.04 10.15
CA MET A 127 -20.73 0.99 9.20
C MET A 127 -20.93 -0.09 8.15
N ALA A 128 -21.37 -1.29 8.53
CA ALA A 128 -21.61 -2.39 7.60
C ALA A 128 -22.79 -2.10 6.65
N GLU A 129 -23.86 -1.47 7.16
CA GLU A 129 -24.99 -1.01 6.36
C GLU A 129 -24.56 0.07 5.34
N LEU A 130 -23.69 1.01 5.73
CA LEU A 130 -23.14 2.01 4.81
C LEU A 130 -22.21 1.39 3.74
N LEU A 131 -21.34 0.46 4.13
CA LEU A 131 -20.46 -0.26 3.20
C LEU A 131 -21.27 -1.05 2.16
N TYR A 132 -22.32 -1.74 2.61
CA TYR A 132 -23.16 -2.56 1.74
C TYR A 132 -24.13 -1.71 0.89
N GLY A 133 -24.83 -0.76 1.52
CA GLY A 133 -25.90 0.02 0.89
C GLY A 133 -25.41 1.12 -0.04
N ALA A 134 -24.30 1.77 0.29
CA ALA A 134 -23.70 2.82 -0.54
C ALA A 134 -22.44 2.37 -1.29
N GLY A 135 -22.05 1.08 -1.17
CA GLY A 135 -20.89 0.52 -1.87
C GLY A 135 -19.55 1.13 -1.46
N LEU A 136 -19.48 1.74 -0.27
CA LEU A 136 -18.28 2.42 0.20
C LEU A 136 -17.12 1.42 0.40
N ARG A 137 -15.90 1.85 0.10
CA ARG A 137 -14.69 1.16 0.56
C ARG A 137 -14.52 1.36 2.05
N LEU A 138 -13.84 0.43 2.71
CA LEU A 138 -13.58 0.48 4.15
C LEU A 138 -13.02 1.84 4.60
N MET A 139 -12.02 2.36 3.88
CA MET A 139 -11.40 3.65 4.25
C MET A 139 -12.26 4.87 3.92
N GLU A 140 -13.24 4.76 3.01
CA GLU A 140 -14.20 5.81 2.72
C GLU A 140 -15.21 5.91 3.87
N CYS A 141 -15.76 4.78 4.32
CA CYS A 141 -16.66 4.70 5.48
C CYS A 141 -15.99 5.21 6.77
N VAL A 142 -14.76 4.76 7.07
CA VAL A 142 -14.03 5.16 8.29
C VAL A 142 -13.64 6.65 8.30
N ARG A 143 -13.54 7.30 7.13
CA ARG A 143 -13.15 8.71 7.01
C ARG A 143 -14.32 9.65 6.77
N LEU A 144 -15.53 9.11 6.69
CA LEU A 144 -16.74 9.89 6.45
C LEU A 144 -16.93 10.93 7.55
N ARG A 145 -17.30 12.15 7.16
CA ARG A 145 -17.58 13.23 8.12
C ARG A 145 -19.07 13.53 8.13
N VAL A 146 -19.57 14.07 9.24
CA VAL A 146 -20.99 14.46 9.38
C VAL A 146 -21.46 15.35 8.21
N LYS A 147 -20.62 16.29 7.78
CA LYS A 147 -20.92 17.21 6.65
C LYS A 147 -21.00 16.55 5.27
N ASP A 148 -20.57 15.30 5.17
CA ASP A 148 -20.57 14.55 3.92
C ASP A 148 -21.87 13.74 3.74
N VAL A 149 -22.74 13.71 4.76
CA VAL A 149 -24.05 13.06 4.69
C VAL A 149 -25.12 14.11 4.42
N ASP A 150 -25.80 13.97 3.29
CA ASP A 150 -26.93 14.82 2.92
C ASP A 150 -28.24 14.05 3.09
N PHE A 151 -28.97 14.35 4.16
CA PHE A 151 -30.27 13.73 4.43
C PHE A 151 -31.40 14.23 3.53
N GLY A 152 -31.26 15.42 2.92
CA GLY A 152 -32.27 15.97 2.02
C GLY A 152 -32.29 15.25 0.68
N TYR A 153 -31.10 14.97 0.13
CA TYR A 153 -30.96 14.21 -1.11
C TYR A 153 -30.74 12.71 -0.90
N GLY A 154 -30.49 12.27 0.34
CA GLY A 154 -30.26 10.85 0.66
C GLY A 154 -28.94 10.30 0.12
N HIS A 155 -27.92 11.17 -0.03
CA HIS A 155 -26.64 10.81 -0.63
C HIS A 155 -25.47 11.01 0.34
N VAL A 156 -24.36 10.34 0.05
CA VAL A 156 -23.12 10.42 0.83
C VAL A 156 -21.99 10.87 -0.07
N THR A 157 -21.40 12.02 0.23
CA THR A 157 -20.29 12.57 -0.55
C THR A 157 -18.97 11.90 -0.17
N VAL A 158 -18.46 11.03 -1.02
CA VAL A 158 -17.15 10.40 -0.82
C VAL A 158 -16.04 11.33 -1.30
N ARG A 159 -15.13 11.69 -0.39
CA ARG A 159 -13.93 12.47 -0.71
C ARG A 159 -12.73 11.54 -0.76
N ASP A 160 -12.33 11.15 -1.96
CA ASP A 160 -11.15 10.33 -2.14
C ASP A 160 -9.87 11.13 -1.84
N GLY A 161 -8.75 10.45 -1.57
CA GLY A 161 -7.47 11.11 -1.24
C GLY A 161 -6.87 11.98 -2.36
N SER A 162 -7.48 11.96 -3.55
CA SER A 162 -7.15 12.83 -4.68
C SER A 162 -8.24 13.92 -4.81
N PRO A 163 -7.90 15.21 -4.96
CA PRO A 163 -8.87 16.31 -5.00
C PRO A 163 -9.91 16.23 -6.14
N ARG A 164 -9.82 15.25 -7.04
CA ARG A 164 -10.57 15.18 -8.31
C ARG A 164 -11.66 14.12 -8.36
N GLU A 165 -11.83 13.29 -7.34
CA GLU A 165 -12.84 12.22 -7.38
C GLU A 165 -13.83 12.37 -6.23
N ILE A 166 -14.95 13.04 -6.53
CA ILE A 166 -16.13 13.10 -5.68
C ILE A 166 -17.16 12.17 -6.31
N ARG A 167 -17.68 11.23 -5.53
CA ARG A 167 -18.79 10.36 -5.90
C ARG A 167 -19.92 10.55 -4.88
N THR A 168 -21.16 10.63 -5.38
CA THR A 168 -22.39 10.81 -4.60
C THR A 168 -23.18 9.52 -4.52
#